data_AF-A0A1H6VBY7-F1
#
_entry.id   AF-A0A1H6VBY7-F1
#
_cell.length_a   1.000
_cell.length_b   1.000
_cell.length_c   1.000
_cell.angle_alpha   90.00
_cell.angle_beta   90.00
_cell.angle_gamma   90.00
#
_symmetry.space_group_name_H-M   'P 1'
#
loop_
_entity.id
_entity.type
_entity.pdbx_description
1 polymer ?
#
loop_
_entity_poly.entity_id
_entity_poly.type
_entity_poly.pdbx_seq_one_letter_code
_entity_poly.pdbx_strand_id
1 'polypeptide(L)'
;MKFALLLFCLISINAIAQRDRQGGAPAGTHDHASHVDENEFAHNHLDHIQAYRKETAYVHNLPPAQFLEGIGTSHLKISTKSELTQKYFNQGVALLHDFWDFEAYRSFKEAIRHDSTAIMPYWGLYSAIGATEGTDFDNDKKLAVKKLKELKNKASEHENLYAEAILLRDSPGENSKKEYQKKLEVLVHKYPDDIDAKLFLALSKMTGYDVELNPRDGQIYSEYLLRDILRSDPENAGAHHYWIHLMENCCPEEAIKSSEKISQLTPGAAHMVHMPGHVYYKLGQYQKAHKAFLAAVAVDSIYMKKQGIPEVDTWNYIHNINYLLSNCAEDGHYQTGLYYAEKLQNMPVTKERKAKYEGRFFYQGIVAPAKMELCFGYYKKAADRLKLINDKDSIFTGKAIAYKDGLYLFALGMDAVKRSKVEEAKKYSDALDAHLYRNSTQSSPDDVIAARRLGDLNVASLELQGLIKSLENKDDEAIKILNIAQKKEHDLGYSEPPSYARPVLISLGEVYLKAGKYDQAIKAYQDLEKKRPDSANALWGLYKVYKKKGDAPKVKQYADQLTEVLKGGDKSLYPF
;
A
#
# COMPACT_ATOMS: atom_id res chain seq x y z
N MET A 1 82.50 -2.58 -11.53
CA MET A 1 82.25 -3.48 -10.37
C MET A 1 82.02 -2.62 -9.14
N LYS A 2 80.90 -2.86 -8.45
CA LYS A 2 80.55 -2.43 -7.09
C LYS A 2 80.42 -0.92 -6.82
N PHE A 3 79.19 -0.47 -6.62
CA PHE A 3 78.91 0.68 -5.76
C PHE A 3 78.16 0.20 -4.53
N ALA A 4 78.73 0.54 -3.37
CA ALA A 4 78.15 0.38 -2.05
C ALA A 4 77.99 1.77 -1.41
N LEU A 5 77.04 1.80 -0.48
CA LEU A 5 76.41 2.93 0.21
C LEU A 5 77.32 3.85 1.07
N LEU A 6 76.75 5.04 1.31
CA LEU A 6 76.70 5.84 2.57
C LEU A 6 77.88 6.77 2.96
N LEU A 7 77.55 8.07 3.14
CA LEU A 7 77.75 8.94 4.32
C LEU A 7 77.23 10.37 3.95
N PHE A 8 76.24 11.00 4.60
CA PHE A 8 76.09 11.64 5.93
C PHE A 8 76.56 13.11 6.08
N CYS A 9 75.81 13.85 6.92
CA CYS A 9 75.97 15.19 7.53
C CYS A 9 75.18 16.35 6.88
N LEU A 10 74.03 16.78 7.44
CA LEU A 10 73.76 17.58 8.67
C LEU A 10 74.14 19.07 8.55
N ILE A 11 73.15 19.97 8.68
CA ILE A 11 73.07 21.05 9.67
C ILE A 11 71.65 21.65 9.68
N SER A 12 71.20 21.93 10.89
CA SER A 12 69.89 22.34 11.41
C SER A 12 69.86 23.82 11.85
N ILE A 13 68.65 24.33 12.18
CA ILE A 13 68.24 25.33 13.24
C ILE A 13 67.05 26.17 12.69
N ASN A 14 65.79 25.90 13.07
CA ASN A 14 64.98 26.38 14.25
C ASN A 14 64.51 27.85 14.13
N ALA A 15 63.31 28.30 14.53
CA ALA A 15 62.09 27.71 15.10
C ALA A 15 60.97 28.80 15.20
N ILE A 16 59.76 28.37 15.61
CA ILE A 16 58.66 29.09 16.31
C ILE A 16 57.37 29.41 15.50
N ALA A 17 56.38 28.53 15.72
CA ALA A 17 54.94 28.71 15.94
C ALA A 17 54.17 29.92 15.39
N GLN A 18 53.08 29.65 14.62
CA GLN A 18 51.77 30.28 14.84
C GLN A 18 50.62 29.54 14.12
N ARG A 19 49.43 29.61 14.74
CA ARG A 19 48.12 29.18 14.23
C ARG A 19 47.82 29.81 12.86
N ASP A 20 47.15 29.06 11.98
CA ASP A 20 45.84 29.52 11.49
C ASP A 20 44.94 28.39 10.96
N ARG A 21 43.69 28.43 11.40
CA ARG A 21 42.53 27.73 10.83
C ARG A 21 41.96 28.66 9.77
N GLN A 22 41.76 28.19 8.53
CA GLN A 22 40.57 28.45 7.70
C GLN A 22 40.81 28.04 6.24
N GLY A 23 39.79 27.46 5.63
CA GLY A 23 39.74 27.09 4.22
C GLY A 23 38.60 26.10 4.01
N GLY A 24 37.37 26.62 3.98
CA GLY A 24 36.12 25.87 4.14
C GLY A 24 35.89 24.72 3.15
N ALA A 25 35.38 23.62 3.68
CA ALA A 25 34.63 22.64 2.90
C ALA A 25 33.27 23.26 2.55
N PRO A 26 32.85 23.29 1.28
CA PRO A 26 31.47 23.58 0.96
C PRO A 26 30.60 22.44 1.51
N ALA A 27 29.60 22.79 2.32
CA ALA A 27 28.51 21.91 2.66
C ALA A 27 27.75 21.58 1.37
N GLY A 28 28.17 20.51 0.70
CA GLY A 28 27.49 19.97 -0.47
C GLY A 28 26.16 19.39 -0.03
N THR A 29 25.08 20.08 -0.34
CA THR A 29 23.78 19.43 -0.51
C THR A 29 23.95 18.38 -1.59
N HIS A 30 23.96 17.10 -1.20
CA HIS A 30 24.01 16.00 -2.16
C HIS A 30 22.70 15.99 -2.95
N ASP A 31 22.81 16.22 -4.26
CA ASP A 31 21.68 16.23 -5.17
C ASP A 31 21.23 14.79 -5.44
N HIS A 32 20.20 14.33 -4.73
CA HIS A 32 19.56 13.03 -4.94
C HIS A 32 18.60 13.04 -6.14
N ALA A 33 18.90 13.82 -7.18
CA ALA A 33 18.16 13.85 -8.44
C ALA A 33 18.47 12.62 -9.32
N SER A 34 18.17 11.42 -8.83
CA SER A 34 17.74 10.37 -9.74
C SER A 34 16.30 10.71 -10.14
N HIS A 35 16.11 11.22 -11.35
CA HIS A 35 14.80 11.29 -11.99
C HIS A 35 14.25 9.87 -12.04
N VAL A 36 13.36 9.56 -11.11
CA VAL A 36 12.48 8.41 -11.26
C VAL A 36 11.38 8.86 -12.20
N ASP A 37 11.09 8.06 -13.22
CA ASP A 37 10.05 8.35 -14.20
C ASP A 37 8.75 8.71 -13.44
N GLU A 38 8.13 9.84 -13.77
CA GLU A 38 6.92 10.35 -13.09
C GLU A 38 5.77 9.31 -13.12
N ASN A 39 5.88 8.30 -13.99
CA ASN A 39 4.94 7.19 -14.09
C ASN A 39 5.23 5.99 -13.18
N GLU A 40 6.45 5.80 -12.65
CA GLU A 40 6.86 4.57 -11.95
C GLU A 40 6.22 4.44 -10.55
N PHE A 41 5.78 5.54 -9.95
CA PHE A 41 5.22 5.55 -8.59
C PHE A 41 3.69 5.74 -8.49
N ALA A 42 3.03 6.24 -9.53
CA ALA A 42 1.59 6.48 -9.47
C ALA A 42 0.80 5.15 -9.52
N HIS A 43 -0.02 4.94 -8.48
CA HIS A 43 -0.81 3.73 -8.25
C HIS A 43 -1.73 3.44 -9.44
N ASN A 44 -1.57 2.26 -10.01
CA ASN A 44 -2.48 1.69 -10.99
C ASN A 44 -3.24 0.54 -10.29
N HIS A 45 -4.55 0.73 -10.08
CA HIS A 45 -5.41 -0.23 -9.40
C HIS A 45 -5.33 -1.63 -10.03
N LEU A 46 -5.31 -1.72 -11.35
CA LEU A 46 -5.17 -3.00 -12.04
C LEU A 46 -3.84 -3.68 -11.71
N ASP A 47 -2.73 -2.94 -11.72
CA ASP A 47 -1.41 -3.51 -11.41
C ASP A 47 -1.31 -3.88 -9.93
N HIS A 48 -1.93 -3.10 -9.04
CA HIS A 48 -2.08 -3.42 -7.62
C HIS A 48 -2.80 -4.76 -7.45
N ILE A 49 -4.00 -4.91 -8.02
CA ILE A 49 -4.80 -6.14 -7.94
C ILE A 49 -4.03 -7.33 -8.55
N GLN A 50 -3.34 -7.14 -9.67
CA GLN A 50 -2.52 -8.18 -10.29
C GLN A 50 -1.36 -8.61 -9.38
N ALA A 51 -0.71 -7.69 -8.67
CA ALA A 51 0.30 -8.02 -7.67
C ALA A 51 -0.29 -8.90 -6.55
N TYR A 52 -1.53 -8.63 -6.12
CA TYR A 52 -2.20 -9.49 -5.14
C TYR A 52 -2.52 -10.88 -5.68
N ARG A 53 -3.06 -10.97 -6.90
CA ARG A 53 -3.42 -12.23 -7.55
C ARG A 53 -2.23 -13.16 -7.75
N LYS A 54 -1.04 -12.60 -8.03
CA LYS A 54 0.22 -13.36 -8.15
C LYS A 54 0.54 -14.20 -6.91
N GLU A 55 0.15 -13.71 -5.74
CA GLU A 55 0.45 -14.31 -4.44
C GLU A 55 -0.71 -15.17 -3.89
N THR A 56 -1.70 -15.54 -4.71
CA THR A 56 -2.77 -16.44 -4.27
C THR A 56 -2.19 -17.73 -3.67
N ALA A 57 -2.55 -18.03 -2.43
CA ALA A 57 -2.00 -19.16 -1.68
C ALA A 57 -2.74 -20.45 -2.03
N TYR A 58 -2.01 -21.51 -2.37
CA TYR A 58 -2.59 -22.85 -2.39
C TYR A 58 -2.59 -23.43 -0.97
N VAL A 59 -3.76 -23.86 -0.49
CA VAL A 59 -3.92 -24.55 0.80
C VAL A 59 -4.28 -26.01 0.55
N HIS A 60 -3.43 -26.91 1.03
CA HIS A 60 -3.63 -28.35 0.86
C HIS A 60 -4.81 -28.87 1.69
N ASN A 61 -5.48 -29.91 1.18
CA ASN A 61 -6.46 -30.74 1.91
C ASN A 61 -7.72 -30.02 2.40
N LEU A 62 -8.15 -28.93 1.74
CA LEU A 62 -9.47 -28.36 1.99
C LEU A 62 -10.59 -29.23 1.40
N PRO A 63 -11.78 -29.26 2.03
CA PRO A 63 -12.94 -29.93 1.44
C PRO A 63 -13.36 -29.29 0.11
N PRO A 64 -14.23 -29.94 -0.67
CA PRO A 64 -14.92 -29.31 -1.80
C PRO A 64 -15.46 -27.92 -1.47
N ALA A 65 -15.50 -27.02 -2.45
CA ALA A 65 -16.05 -25.68 -2.26
C ALA A 65 -17.48 -25.78 -1.70
N GLN A 66 -17.78 -24.97 -0.68
CA GLN A 66 -19.13 -24.85 -0.14
C GLN A 66 -19.84 -23.69 -0.82
N PHE A 67 -21.18 -23.71 -0.83
CA PHE A 67 -21.91 -22.50 -1.20
C PHE A 67 -21.72 -21.45 -0.11
N LEU A 68 -21.27 -20.26 -0.52
CA LEU A 68 -21.03 -19.12 0.34
C LEU A 68 -22.23 -18.17 0.25
N GLU A 69 -22.55 -17.56 1.38
CA GLU A 69 -23.60 -16.54 1.48
C GLU A 69 -22.96 -15.16 1.57
N GLY A 70 -23.65 -14.13 1.06
CA GLY A 70 -23.17 -12.75 1.16
C GLY A 70 -21.90 -12.46 0.37
N ILE A 71 -21.73 -13.08 -0.79
CA ILE A 71 -20.60 -12.84 -1.73
C ILE A 71 -21.09 -12.20 -3.04
N GLY A 72 -22.30 -11.66 -3.03
CA GLY A 72 -22.97 -11.15 -4.22
C GLY A 72 -23.43 -12.27 -5.16
N THR A 73 -23.73 -11.91 -6.40
CA THR A 73 -24.28 -12.82 -7.40
C THR A 73 -23.74 -12.49 -8.78
N SER A 74 -23.48 -13.51 -9.58
CA SER A 74 -23.34 -13.42 -11.03
C SER A 74 -24.42 -14.26 -11.70
N HIS A 75 -24.86 -13.82 -12.87
CA HIS A 75 -25.89 -14.49 -13.67
C HIS A 75 -25.35 -14.98 -15.02
N LEU A 76 -24.03 -15.01 -15.20
CA LEU A 76 -23.37 -15.44 -16.43
C LEU A 76 -23.75 -16.88 -16.80
N LYS A 77 -24.63 -17.02 -17.80
CA LYS A 77 -25.15 -18.32 -18.23
C LYS A 77 -24.13 -19.05 -19.11
N ILE A 78 -23.99 -20.35 -18.90
CA ILE A 78 -23.06 -21.20 -19.65
C ILE A 78 -23.76 -22.40 -20.28
N SER A 79 -23.13 -23.00 -21.28
CA SER A 79 -23.61 -24.22 -21.94
C SER A 79 -23.35 -25.44 -21.06
N THR A 80 -24.27 -25.74 -20.14
CA THR A 80 -24.26 -26.97 -19.32
C THR A 80 -25.69 -27.46 -19.07
N LYS A 81 -25.83 -28.77 -18.83
CA LYS A 81 -27.08 -29.37 -18.32
C LYS A 81 -27.07 -29.57 -16.81
N SER A 82 -25.93 -29.34 -16.16
CA SER A 82 -25.74 -29.51 -14.73
C SER A 82 -26.07 -28.22 -13.99
N GLU A 83 -27.16 -28.23 -13.22
CA GLU A 83 -27.54 -27.10 -12.36
C GLU A 83 -26.43 -26.77 -11.34
N LEU A 84 -25.76 -27.79 -10.82
CA LEU A 84 -24.63 -27.61 -9.90
C LEU A 84 -23.44 -26.94 -10.58
N THR A 85 -23.14 -27.28 -11.84
CA THR A 85 -22.07 -26.63 -12.61
C THR A 85 -22.39 -25.15 -12.81
N GLN A 86 -23.62 -24.81 -13.21
CA GLN A 86 -24.03 -23.41 -13.36
C GLN A 86 -23.94 -22.65 -12.02
N LYS A 87 -24.38 -23.25 -10.91
CA LYS A 87 -24.37 -22.61 -9.60
C LYS A 87 -22.95 -22.36 -9.06
N TYR A 88 -22.06 -23.35 -9.14
CA TYR A 88 -20.66 -23.18 -8.74
C TYR A 88 -19.90 -22.23 -9.68
N PHE A 89 -20.23 -22.23 -10.97
CA PHE A 89 -19.67 -21.27 -11.92
C PHE A 89 -20.06 -19.84 -11.55
N ASN A 90 -21.34 -19.57 -11.29
CA ASN A 90 -21.81 -18.23 -10.88
C ASN A 90 -21.17 -17.77 -9.58
N GLN A 91 -21.06 -18.66 -8.58
CA GLN A 91 -20.33 -18.38 -7.35
C GLN A 91 -18.87 -18.03 -7.63
N GLY A 92 -18.20 -18.79 -8.50
CA GLY A 92 -16.82 -18.52 -8.90
C GLY A 92 -16.66 -17.14 -9.54
N VAL A 93 -17.58 -16.74 -10.41
CA VAL A 93 -17.57 -15.41 -11.05
C VAL A 93 -17.83 -14.29 -10.03
N ALA A 94 -18.79 -14.46 -9.13
CA ALA A 94 -19.02 -13.50 -8.04
C ALA A 94 -17.77 -13.32 -7.18
N LEU A 95 -17.09 -14.41 -6.82
CA LEU A 95 -15.84 -14.37 -6.06
C LEU A 95 -14.68 -13.73 -6.83
N LEU A 96 -14.63 -13.85 -8.17
CA LEU A 96 -13.68 -13.08 -8.99
C LEU A 96 -13.95 -11.58 -8.91
N HIS A 97 -15.22 -11.17 -8.83
CA HIS A 97 -15.61 -9.77 -8.63
C HIS A 97 -15.30 -9.29 -7.21
N ASP A 98 -15.29 -10.17 -6.20
CA ASP A 98 -14.87 -9.88 -4.82
C ASP A 98 -13.34 -9.92 -4.62
N PHE A 99 -12.56 -10.19 -5.66
CA PHE A 99 -11.12 -10.46 -5.62
C PHE A 99 -10.73 -11.61 -4.68
N TRP A 100 -11.63 -12.59 -4.52
CA TRP A 100 -11.38 -13.79 -3.73
C TRP A 100 -10.95 -14.96 -4.62
N ASP A 101 -9.82 -14.80 -5.31
CA ASP A 101 -9.35 -15.73 -6.35
C ASP A 101 -9.20 -17.18 -5.87
N PHE A 102 -8.81 -17.40 -4.60
CA PHE A 102 -8.69 -18.75 -4.05
C PHE A 102 -10.03 -19.50 -3.95
N GLU A 103 -11.09 -18.87 -3.43
CA GLU A 103 -12.42 -19.48 -3.37
C GLU A 103 -13.08 -19.55 -4.76
N ALA A 104 -12.77 -18.59 -5.65
CA ALA A 104 -13.18 -18.67 -7.04
C ALA A 104 -12.59 -19.92 -7.71
N TYR A 105 -11.28 -20.14 -7.56
CA TYR A 105 -10.59 -21.34 -8.01
C TYR A 105 -11.25 -22.64 -7.50
N ARG A 106 -11.54 -22.72 -6.19
CA ARG A 106 -12.21 -23.88 -5.59
C ARG A 106 -13.59 -24.10 -6.22
N SER A 107 -14.36 -23.03 -6.40
CA SER A 107 -15.71 -23.09 -7.00
C SER A 107 -15.67 -23.57 -8.45
N PHE A 108 -14.73 -23.09 -9.26
CA PHE A 108 -14.57 -23.58 -10.64
C PHE A 108 -14.15 -25.05 -10.71
N LYS A 109 -13.33 -25.53 -9.77
CA LYS A 109 -13.00 -26.96 -9.68
C LYS A 109 -14.22 -27.83 -9.36
N GLU A 110 -15.10 -27.38 -8.48
CA GLU A 110 -16.37 -28.09 -8.24
C GLU A 110 -17.29 -28.05 -9.46
N ALA A 111 -17.39 -26.91 -10.17
CA ALA A 111 -18.16 -26.83 -11.41
C ALA A 111 -17.68 -27.86 -12.45
N ILE A 112 -16.36 -28.00 -12.62
CA ILE A 112 -15.73 -28.99 -13.51
C ILE A 112 -16.03 -30.44 -13.08
N ARG A 113 -16.08 -30.71 -11.77
CA ARG A 113 -16.41 -32.06 -11.25
C ARG A 113 -17.82 -32.50 -11.63
N HIS A 114 -18.76 -31.56 -11.69
CA HIS A 114 -20.15 -31.84 -12.05
C HIS A 114 -20.40 -31.87 -13.56
N ASP A 115 -19.63 -31.14 -14.37
CA ASP A 115 -19.66 -31.21 -15.83
C ASP A 115 -18.30 -30.81 -16.43
N SER A 116 -17.51 -31.82 -16.79
CA SER A 116 -16.18 -31.62 -17.39
C SER A 116 -16.21 -31.27 -18.89
N THR A 117 -17.41 -31.20 -19.48
CA THR A 117 -17.59 -30.83 -20.90
C THR A 117 -17.92 -29.35 -21.08
N ALA A 118 -18.30 -28.65 -20.01
CA ALA A 118 -18.52 -27.21 -20.01
C ALA A 118 -17.17 -26.46 -20.09
N ILE A 119 -17.02 -25.58 -21.08
CA ILE A 119 -15.77 -24.85 -21.33
C ILE A 119 -15.52 -23.75 -20.28
N MET A 120 -16.58 -23.05 -19.85
CA MET A 120 -16.47 -21.85 -19.03
C MET A 120 -15.93 -22.09 -17.61
N PRO A 121 -16.20 -23.22 -16.94
CA PRO A 121 -15.50 -23.57 -15.71
C PRO A 121 -13.97 -23.64 -15.87
N TYR A 122 -13.44 -24.03 -17.04
CA TYR A 122 -11.99 -23.98 -17.31
C TYR A 122 -11.49 -22.55 -17.58
N TRP A 123 -12.32 -21.69 -18.19
CA TRP A 123 -12.02 -20.25 -18.29
C TRP A 123 -11.93 -19.63 -16.90
N GLY A 124 -12.89 -19.93 -16.02
CA GLY A 124 -12.91 -19.43 -14.65
C GLY A 124 -11.73 -19.94 -13.84
N LEU A 125 -11.41 -21.24 -13.97
CA LEU A 125 -10.22 -21.85 -13.38
C LEU A 125 -8.96 -21.06 -13.78
N TYR A 126 -8.75 -20.83 -15.07
CA TYR A 126 -7.59 -20.06 -15.53
C TYR A 126 -7.66 -18.58 -15.14
N SER A 127 -8.86 -18.00 -15.07
CA SER A 127 -9.04 -16.60 -14.66
C SER A 127 -8.56 -16.36 -13.23
N ALA A 128 -8.85 -17.28 -12.31
CA ALA A 128 -8.48 -17.20 -10.90
C ALA A 128 -6.97 -17.43 -10.65
N ILE A 129 -6.35 -18.37 -11.37
CA ILE A 129 -4.96 -18.80 -11.07
C ILE A 129 -3.94 -18.51 -12.16
N GLY A 130 -4.32 -18.01 -13.34
CA GLY A 130 -3.44 -17.85 -14.50
C GLY A 130 -2.22 -16.96 -14.22
N ALA A 131 -2.42 -15.88 -13.47
CA ALA A 131 -1.38 -14.92 -13.09
C ALA A 131 -0.58 -15.29 -11.83
N THR A 132 -0.91 -16.42 -11.17
CA THR A 132 -0.21 -16.82 -9.93
C THR A 132 1.26 -17.16 -10.19
N GLU A 133 2.15 -16.73 -9.29
CA GLU A 133 3.56 -17.09 -9.33
C GLU A 133 3.83 -18.37 -8.54
N GLY A 134 4.97 -19.02 -8.83
CA GLY A 134 5.31 -20.33 -8.27
C GLY A 134 4.62 -21.49 -8.99
N THR A 135 4.85 -22.71 -8.48
CA THR A 135 4.50 -23.96 -9.15
C THR A 135 3.23 -24.63 -8.62
N ASP A 136 2.65 -24.11 -7.52
CA ASP A 136 1.51 -24.70 -6.82
C ASP A 136 0.31 -25.00 -7.75
N PHE A 137 0.07 -24.12 -8.73
CA PHE A 137 -1.08 -24.18 -9.63
C PHE A 137 -0.75 -24.68 -11.05
N ASP A 138 0.49 -25.04 -11.35
CA ASP A 138 0.94 -25.31 -12.74
C ASP A 138 0.15 -26.41 -13.45
N ASN A 139 -0.21 -27.47 -12.72
CA ASN A 139 -0.99 -28.56 -13.27
C ASN A 139 -2.41 -28.10 -13.67
N ASP A 140 -3.05 -27.30 -12.82
CA ASP A 140 -4.39 -26.77 -13.09
C ASP A 140 -4.35 -25.69 -14.20
N LYS A 141 -3.30 -24.86 -14.27
CA LYS A 141 -3.06 -23.94 -15.41
C LYS A 141 -2.96 -24.70 -16.73
N LYS A 142 -2.11 -25.74 -16.79
CA LYS A 142 -1.93 -26.59 -17.98
C LYS A 142 -3.22 -27.29 -18.37
N LEU A 143 -3.95 -27.82 -17.39
CA LEU A 143 -5.26 -28.45 -17.60
C LEU A 143 -6.26 -27.46 -18.22
N ALA A 144 -6.38 -26.27 -17.65
CA ALA A 144 -7.30 -25.25 -18.14
C ALA A 144 -6.99 -24.85 -19.58
N VAL A 145 -5.73 -24.52 -19.89
CA VAL A 145 -5.32 -24.15 -21.26
C VAL A 145 -5.59 -25.29 -22.25
N LYS A 146 -5.28 -26.53 -21.88
CA LYS A 146 -5.57 -27.71 -22.71
C LYS A 146 -7.06 -27.82 -22.99
N LYS A 147 -7.90 -27.72 -21.95
CA LYS A 147 -9.35 -27.88 -22.06
C LYS A 147 -10.04 -26.75 -22.82
N LEU A 148 -9.59 -25.51 -22.64
CA LEU A 148 -10.05 -24.36 -23.43
C LEU A 148 -9.83 -24.59 -24.93
N LYS A 149 -8.69 -25.18 -25.33
CA LYS A 149 -8.40 -25.51 -26.73
C LYS A 149 -9.24 -26.70 -27.24
N GLU A 150 -9.40 -27.74 -26.43
CA GLU A 150 -10.14 -28.97 -26.80
C GLU A 150 -11.64 -28.72 -26.98
N LEU A 151 -12.25 -27.91 -26.11
CA LEU A 151 -13.70 -27.74 -26.03
C LEU A 151 -14.22 -26.61 -26.94
N LYS A 152 -13.33 -25.77 -27.47
CA LYS A 152 -13.66 -24.59 -28.30
C LYS A 152 -14.67 -24.89 -29.41
N ASN A 153 -14.50 -25.99 -30.13
CA ASN A 153 -15.35 -26.33 -31.29
C ASN A 153 -16.77 -26.75 -30.90
N LYS A 154 -17.04 -27.03 -29.62
CA LYS A 154 -18.36 -27.40 -29.09
C LYS A 154 -19.02 -26.27 -28.29
N ALA A 155 -18.27 -25.23 -27.98
CA ALA A 155 -18.74 -24.09 -27.22
C ALA A 155 -19.56 -23.13 -28.10
N SER A 156 -20.44 -22.36 -27.47
CA SER A 156 -21.11 -21.25 -28.15
C SER A 156 -20.09 -20.17 -28.57
N GLU A 157 -20.48 -19.29 -29.49
CA GLU A 157 -19.64 -18.16 -29.87
C GLU A 157 -19.29 -17.28 -28.65
N HIS A 158 -20.27 -17.04 -27.78
CA HIS A 158 -20.13 -16.27 -26.54
C HIS A 158 -19.03 -16.83 -25.64
N GLU A 159 -19.09 -18.11 -25.31
CA GLU A 159 -18.10 -18.79 -24.45
C GLU A 159 -16.72 -18.86 -25.12
N ASN A 160 -16.68 -19.00 -26.44
CA ASN A 160 -15.42 -18.99 -27.21
C ASN A 160 -14.71 -17.64 -27.13
N LEU A 161 -15.44 -16.52 -27.10
CA LEU A 161 -14.83 -15.21 -26.95
C LEU A 161 -14.15 -15.06 -25.58
N TYR A 162 -14.77 -15.52 -24.50
CA TYR A 162 -14.15 -15.57 -23.17
C TYR A 162 -12.90 -16.46 -23.14
N ALA A 163 -13.01 -17.67 -23.68
CA ALA A 163 -11.89 -18.61 -23.76
C ALA A 163 -10.69 -18.03 -24.54
N GLU A 164 -10.95 -17.35 -25.66
CA GLU A 164 -9.91 -16.69 -26.44
C GLU A 164 -9.31 -15.47 -25.71
N ALA A 165 -10.15 -14.66 -25.06
CA ALA A 165 -9.70 -13.48 -24.31
C ALA A 165 -8.72 -13.87 -23.22
N ILE A 166 -9.07 -14.85 -22.38
CA ILE A 166 -8.24 -15.19 -21.23
C ILE A 166 -6.88 -15.77 -21.62
N LEU A 167 -6.81 -16.50 -22.74
CA LEU A 167 -5.56 -17.02 -23.27
C LEU A 167 -4.63 -15.91 -23.80
N LEU A 168 -5.18 -14.76 -24.19
CA LEU A 168 -4.40 -13.58 -24.58
C LEU A 168 -3.85 -12.85 -23.35
N ARG A 169 -4.66 -12.70 -22.29
CA ARG A 169 -4.32 -11.93 -21.07
C ARG A 169 -2.93 -12.29 -20.50
N ASP A 170 -2.65 -13.58 -20.42
CA ASP A 170 -1.46 -14.13 -19.75
C ASP A 170 -0.42 -14.66 -20.78
N SER A 171 -0.60 -14.35 -22.07
CA SER A 171 0.36 -14.74 -23.12
C SER A 171 1.65 -13.90 -23.06
N PRO A 172 2.82 -14.50 -23.32
CA PRO A 172 4.07 -13.76 -23.39
C PRO A 172 4.04 -12.81 -24.59
N GLY A 173 4.14 -11.50 -24.34
CA GLY A 173 4.20 -10.48 -25.39
C GLY A 173 3.79 -9.10 -24.88
N GLU A 174 4.41 -8.05 -25.44
CA GLU A 174 4.23 -6.65 -25.02
C GLU A 174 2.79 -6.13 -25.23
N ASN A 175 2.02 -6.77 -26.13
CA ASN A 175 0.65 -6.36 -26.49
C ASN A 175 -0.47 -7.23 -25.89
N SER A 176 -0.16 -8.23 -25.05
CA SER A 176 -1.13 -9.19 -24.50
C SER A 176 -2.32 -8.52 -23.81
N LYS A 177 -2.05 -7.48 -22.99
CA LYS A 177 -3.07 -6.67 -22.30
C LYS A 177 -4.02 -5.95 -23.27
N LYS A 178 -3.48 -5.34 -24.33
CA LYS A 178 -4.29 -4.62 -25.34
C LYS A 178 -5.18 -5.57 -26.13
N GLU A 179 -4.65 -6.72 -26.53
CA GLU A 179 -5.42 -7.74 -27.25
C GLU A 179 -6.51 -8.37 -26.37
N TYR A 180 -6.24 -8.57 -25.08
CA TYR A 180 -7.25 -9.00 -24.11
C TYR A 180 -8.40 -7.97 -23.99
N GLN A 181 -8.07 -6.69 -23.79
CA GLN A 181 -9.05 -5.61 -23.72
C GLN A 181 -9.90 -5.54 -24.99
N LYS A 182 -9.27 -5.61 -26.17
CA LYS A 182 -9.96 -5.61 -27.46
C LYS A 182 -10.92 -6.80 -27.59
N LYS A 183 -10.54 -7.96 -27.05
CA LYS A 183 -11.42 -9.14 -27.07
C LYS A 183 -12.64 -8.97 -26.18
N LEU A 184 -12.47 -8.35 -25.01
CA LEU A 184 -13.59 -7.98 -24.14
C LEU A 184 -14.48 -6.90 -24.77
N GLU A 185 -13.92 -5.92 -25.48
CA GLU A 185 -14.71 -4.94 -26.25
C GLU A 185 -15.58 -5.62 -27.31
N VAL A 186 -15.03 -6.60 -28.04
CA VAL A 186 -15.81 -7.40 -29.01
C VAL A 186 -16.93 -8.18 -28.32
N LEU A 187 -16.65 -8.76 -27.15
CA LEU A 187 -17.63 -9.50 -26.37
C LEU A 187 -18.77 -8.57 -25.92
N VAL A 188 -18.46 -7.42 -25.32
CA VAL A 188 -19.46 -6.42 -24.88
C VAL A 188 -20.26 -5.88 -26.07
N HIS A 189 -19.63 -5.69 -27.23
CA HIS A 189 -20.33 -5.23 -28.43
C HIS A 189 -21.34 -6.27 -28.96
N LYS A 190 -20.97 -7.55 -29.00
CA LYS A 190 -21.84 -8.63 -29.49
C LYS A 190 -22.90 -9.05 -28.47
N TYR A 191 -22.60 -8.93 -27.18
CA TYR A 191 -23.44 -9.36 -26.07
C TYR A 191 -23.60 -8.20 -25.06
N PRO A 192 -24.34 -7.14 -25.43
CA PRO A 192 -24.46 -5.93 -24.61
C PRO A 192 -25.19 -6.13 -23.27
N ASP A 193 -25.92 -7.24 -23.12
CA ASP A 193 -26.60 -7.61 -21.87
C ASP A 193 -25.68 -8.40 -20.91
N ASP A 194 -24.47 -8.75 -21.35
CA ASP A 194 -23.48 -9.43 -20.51
C ASP A 194 -22.81 -8.45 -19.55
N ILE A 195 -23.36 -8.35 -18.34
CA ILE A 195 -22.87 -7.47 -17.28
C ILE A 195 -21.47 -7.90 -16.81
N ASP A 196 -21.22 -9.20 -16.68
CA ASP A 196 -19.92 -9.72 -16.24
C ASP A 196 -18.82 -9.36 -17.26
N ALA A 197 -19.09 -9.44 -18.56
CA ALA A 197 -18.19 -8.96 -19.61
C ALA A 197 -17.87 -7.47 -19.49
N LYS A 198 -18.89 -6.63 -19.23
CA LYS A 198 -18.68 -5.18 -19.01
C LYS A 198 -17.84 -4.93 -17.76
N LEU A 199 -18.06 -5.66 -16.67
CA LEU A 199 -17.28 -5.56 -15.45
C LEU A 199 -15.81 -5.95 -15.67
N PHE A 200 -15.54 -7.07 -16.34
CA PHE A 200 -14.17 -7.45 -16.67
C PHE A 200 -13.48 -6.45 -17.57
N LEU A 201 -14.21 -5.86 -18.53
CA LEU A 201 -13.68 -4.79 -19.39
C LEU A 201 -13.36 -3.54 -18.57
N ALA A 202 -14.30 -3.08 -17.72
CA ALA A 202 -14.11 -1.94 -16.85
C ALA A 202 -12.87 -2.13 -15.96
N LEU A 203 -12.74 -3.28 -15.30
CA LEU A 203 -11.57 -3.60 -14.48
C LEU A 203 -10.28 -3.57 -15.32
N SER A 204 -10.29 -4.14 -16.52
CA SER A 204 -9.11 -4.17 -17.38
C SER A 204 -8.67 -2.79 -17.89
N LYS A 205 -9.58 -1.81 -17.90
CA LYS A 205 -9.34 -0.41 -18.32
C LYS A 205 -9.07 0.54 -17.15
N MET A 206 -9.22 0.08 -15.91
CA MET A 206 -9.03 0.89 -14.70
C MET A 206 -7.54 1.13 -14.42
N THR A 207 -6.99 2.20 -14.99
CA THR A 207 -5.55 2.53 -14.91
C THR A 207 -5.23 3.60 -13.87
N GLY A 208 -6.26 4.16 -13.22
CA GLY A 208 -6.13 5.15 -12.15
C GLY A 208 -5.84 6.56 -12.67
N TYR A 209 -5.22 7.34 -11.79
CA TYR A 209 -4.87 8.74 -12.02
C TYR A 209 -3.37 8.93 -11.79
N ASP A 210 -2.77 9.94 -12.45
CA ASP A 210 -1.42 10.36 -12.12
C ASP A 210 -1.37 11.11 -10.78
N VAL A 211 -0.16 11.56 -10.40
CA VAL A 211 0.06 12.33 -9.16
C VAL A 211 -0.77 13.62 -9.11
N GLU A 212 -1.11 14.16 -10.28
CA GLU A 212 -1.77 15.45 -10.47
C GLU A 212 -3.30 15.26 -10.64
N LEU A 213 -3.78 14.04 -10.42
CA LEU A 213 -5.16 13.59 -10.56
C LEU A 213 -5.71 13.69 -11.98
N ASN A 214 -4.85 13.63 -13.01
CA ASN A 214 -5.30 13.46 -14.38
C ASN A 214 -5.59 11.97 -14.65
N PRO A 215 -6.72 11.64 -15.29
CA PRO A 215 -7.07 10.25 -15.59
C PRO A 215 -6.10 9.66 -16.60
N ARG A 216 -5.62 8.44 -16.33
CA ARG A 216 -4.78 7.67 -17.27
C ARG A 216 -5.63 7.02 -18.37
N ASP A 217 -4.96 6.56 -19.43
CA ASP A 217 -5.63 5.92 -20.57
C ASP A 217 -6.50 4.73 -20.13
N GLY A 218 -7.76 4.72 -20.56
CA GLY A 218 -8.76 3.73 -20.16
C GLY A 218 -9.59 4.09 -18.92
N GLN A 219 -9.12 4.96 -18.01
CA GLN A 219 -9.81 5.26 -16.74
C GLN A 219 -11.24 5.80 -16.97
N ILE A 220 -11.40 6.76 -17.89
CA ILE A 220 -12.72 7.33 -18.23
C ILE A 220 -13.63 6.30 -18.90
N TYR A 221 -13.08 5.36 -19.67
CA TYR A 221 -13.88 4.29 -20.26
C TYR A 221 -14.38 3.31 -19.20
N SER A 222 -13.53 2.96 -18.22
CA SER A 222 -13.92 2.19 -17.05
C SER A 222 -15.05 2.89 -16.29
N GLU A 223 -14.93 4.19 -16.04
CA GLU A 223 -15.96 5.00 -15.40
C GLU A 223 -17.31 4.93 -16.14
N TYR A 224 -17.30 5.12 -17.47
CA TYR A 224 -18.51 5.08 -18.28
C TYR A 224 -19.24 3.73 -18.15
N LEU A 225 -18.50 2.63 -18.25
CA LEU A 225 -19.08 1.29 -18.12
C LEU A 225 -19.70 1.07 -16.73
N LEU A 226 -19.00 1.47 -15.67
CA LEU A 226 -19.48 1.30 -14.29
C LEU A 226 -20.71 2.17 -14.02
N ARG A 227 -20.75 3.42 -14.50
CA ARG A 227 -21.95 4.28 -14.40
C ARG A 227 -23.15 3.64 -15.10
N ASP A 228 -22.94 3.06 -16.29
CA ASP A 228 -24.03 2.41 -17.04
C ASP A 228 -24.59 1.19 -16.29
N ILE A 229 -23.71 0.36 -15.73
CA ILE A 229 -24.11 -0.81 -14.94
C ILE A 229 -24.83 -0.37 -13.67
N LEU A 230 -24.28 0.55 -12.87
CA LEU A 230 -24.92 1.03 -11.64
C LEU A 230 -26.29 1.70 -11.88
N ARG A 231 -26.51 2.25 -13.07
CA ARG A 231 -27.82 2.80 -13.46
C ARG A 231 -28.83 1.71 -13.82
N SER A 232 -28.39 0.65 -14.51
CA SER A 232 -29.27 -0.41 -15.03
C SER A 232 -29.48 -1.55 -14.02
N ASP A 233 -28.48 -1.80 -13.18
CA ASP A 233 -28.46 -2.79 -12.11
C ASP A 233 -27.87 -2.18 -10.82
N PRO A 234 -28.66 -1.38 -10.08
CA PRO A 234 -28.20 -0.65 -8.88
C PRO A 234 -27.85 -1.53 -7.68
N GLU A 235 -28.05 -2.85 -7.75
CA GLU A 235 -27.68 -3.80 -6.70
C GLU A 235 -26.48 -4.68 -7.13
N ASN A 236 -25.81 -4.32 -8.22
CA ASN A 236 -24.66 -5.06 -8.71
C ASN A 236 -23.43 -4.87 -7.80
N ALA A 237 -23.11 -5.91 -7.02
CA ALA A 237 -21.99 -5.89 -6.08
C ALA A 237 -20.63 -5.61 -6.76
N GLY A 238 -20.36 -6.23 -7.90
CA GLY A 238 -19.11 -6.04 -8.65
C GLY A 238 -18.96 -4.61 -9.16
N ALA A 239 -20.06 -3.99 -9.63
CA ALA A 239 -20.05 -2.59 -10.08
C ALA A 239 -19.79 -1.63 -8.92
N HIS A 240 -20.44 -1.84 -7.76
CA HIS A 240 -20.18 -1.01 -6.57
C HIS A 240 -18.73 -1.14 -6.09
N HIS A 241 -18.19 -2.36 -6.09
CA HIS A 241 -16.79 -2.60 -5.76
C HIS A 241 -15.86 -1.83 -6.68
N TYR A 242 -16.01 -2.00 -7.99
CA TYR A 242 -15.13 -1.37 -8.96
C TYR A 242 -15.29 0.15 -8.98
N TRP A 243 -16.49 0.66 -8.68
CA TRP A 243 -16.73 2.09 -8.52
C TRP A 243 -15.95 2.69 -7.34
N ILE A 244 -15.87 1.97 -6.21
CA ILE A 244 -15.08 2.41 -5.06
C ILE A 244 -13.61 2.55 -5.46
N HIS A 245 -13.02 1.51 -6.05
CA HIS A 245 -11.63 1.54 -6.51
C HIS A 245 -11.37 2.64 -7.55
N LEU A 246 -12.29 2.82 -8.48
CA LEU A 246 -12.18 3.85 -9.51
C LEU A 246 -12.12 5.27 -8.91
N MET A 247 -12.86 5.52 -7.82
CA MET A 247 -13.10 6.88 -7.30
C MET A 247 -12.28 7.23 -6.06
N GLU A 248 -11.79 6.27 -5.29
CA GLU A 248 -11.17 6.51 -3.98
C GLU A 248 -9.96 7.46 -3.99
N ASN A 249 -9.21 7.52 -5.09
CA ASN A 249 -8.05 8.41 -5.18
C ASN A 249 -8.42 9.86 -5.57
N CYS A 250 -9.19 10.03 -6.65
CA CYS A 250 -9.54 11.34 -7.24
C CYS A 250 -10.66 12.06 -6.49
N CYS A 251 -11.69 11.31 -6.11
CA CYS A 251 -13.04 11.80 -5.93
C CYS A 251 -13.88 10.84 -5.07
N PRO A 252 -13.41 10.54 -3.84
CA PRO A 252 -14.02 9.56 -2.95
C PRO A 252 -15.49 9.88 -2.58
N GLU A 253 -15.90 11.15 -2.63
CA GLU A 253 -17.28 11.58 -2.37
C GLU A 253 -18.29 10.92 -3.32
N GLU A 254 -17.90 10.68 -4.58
CA GLU A 254 -18.73 10.03 -5.59
C GLU A 254 -18.99 8.54 -5.27
N ALA A 255 -18.18 7.92 -4.42
CA ALA A 255 -18.29 6.51 -4.06
C ALA A 255 -19.06 6.26 -2.75
N ILE A 256 -19.46 7.28 -1.99
CA ILE A 256 -20.13 7.10 -0.68
C ILE A 256 -21.34 6.16 -0.77
N LYS A 257 -22.19 6.35 -1.79
CA LYS A 257 -23.39 5.50 -1.97
C LYS A 257 -23.01 4.04 -2.22
N SER A 258 -21.97 3.80 -3.01
CA SER A 258 -21.44 2.45 -3.24
C SER A 258 -20.83 1.86 -1.97
N SER A 259 -20.10 2.66 -1.18
CA SER A 259 -19.53 2.25 0.12
C SER A 259 -20.61 1.87 1.15
N GLU A 260 -21.76 2.54 1.16
CA GLU A 260 -22.87 2.18 2.05
C GLU A 260 -23.62 0.93 1.60
N LYS A 261 -23.69 0.72 0.28
CA LYS A 261 -24.42 -0.40 -0.33
C LYS A 261 -23.64 -1.71 -0.29
N ILE A 262 -22.35 -1.68 -0.59
CA ILE A 262 -21.54 -2.89 -0.80
C ILE A 262 -21.52 -3.81 0.43
N SER A 263 -21.41 -3.29 1.65
CA SER A 263 -21.44 -4.11 2.87
C SER A 263 -22.76 -4.83 3.11
N GLN A 264 -23.86 -4.34 2.51
CA GLN A 264 -25.17 -4.98 2.61
C GLN A 264 -25.31 -6.09 1.56
N LEU A 265 -24.75 -5.88 0.37
CA LEU A 265 -24.78 -6.84 -0.73
C LEU A 265 -23.83 -8.03 -0.47
N THR A 266 -22.67 -7.77 0.12
CA THR A 266 -21.59 -8.75 0.23
C THR A 266 -20.98 -8.86 1.64
N PRO A 267 -21.80 -9.10 2.69
CA PRO A 267 -21.32 -9.18 4.08
C PRO A 267 -20.42 -10.40 4.38
N GLY A 268 -20.39 -11.40 3.49
CA GLY A 268 -19.63 -12.64 3.63
C GLY A 268 -18.22 -12.59 3.03
N ALA A 269 -17.87 -11.54 2.28
CA ALA A 269 -16.55 -11.36 1.68
C ALA A 269 -15.78 -10.25 2.41
N ALA A 270 -14.67 -10.62 3.07
CA ALA A 270 -13.89 -9.70 3.91
C ALA A 270 -13.37 -8.48 3.15
N HIS A 271 -12.93 -8.66 1.90
CA HIS A 271 -12.49 -7.57 1.04
C HIS A 271 -13.63 -6.59 0.74
N MET A 272 -14.83 -7.09 0.48
CA MET A 272 -15.97 -6.24 0.15
C MET A 272 -16.46 -5.40 1.33
N VAL A 273 -16.42 -5.95 2.55
CA VAL A 273 -16.72 -5.19 3.77
C VAL A 273 -15.58 -4.24 4.18
N HIS A 274 -14.37 -4.46 3.66
CA HIS A 274 -13.22 -3.57 3.84
C HIS A 274 -13.29 -2.33 2.95
N MET A 275 -13.73 -2.47 1.69
CA MET A 275 -13.73 -1.41 0.68
C MET A 275 -14.37 -0.07 1.11
N PRO A 276 -15.49 -0.03 1.85
CA PRO A 276 -16.03 1.23 2.36
C PRO A 276 -15.02 2.04 3.18
N GLY A 277 -14.12 1.35 3.89
CA GLY A 277 -13.10 1.97 4.72
C GLY A 277 -12.11 2.82 3.93
N HIS A 278 -11.81 2.49 2.67
CA HIS A 278 -10.95 3.32 1.82
C HIS A 278 -11.55 4.71 1.59
N VAL A 279 -12.82 4.75 1.19
CA VAL A 279 -13.58 6.00 0.97
C VAL A 279 -13.75 6.77 2.27
N TYR A 280 -14.18 6.10 3.34
CA TYR A 280 -14.34 6.75 4.63
C TYR A 280 -13.02 7.34 5.17
N TYR A 281 -11.90 6.64 4.99
CA TYR A 281 -10.57 7.11 5.38
C TYR A 281 -10.18 8.37 4.60
N LYS A 282 -10.38 8.37 3.28
CA LYS A 282 -10.06 9.53 2.41
C LYS A 282 -10.92 10.76 2.73
N LEU A 283 -12.13 10.55 3.24
CA LEU A 283 -13.07 11.61 3.62
C LEU A 283 -12.95 12.06 5.08
N GLY A 284 -11.98 11.55 5.86
CA GLY A 284 -11.86 11.88 7.29
C GLY A 284 -12.92 11.23 8.19
N GLN A 285 -13.76 10.34 7.65
CA GLN A 285 -14.78 9.59 8.40
C GLN A 285 -14.14 8.39 9.14
N TYR A 286 -13.07 8.65 9.90
CA TYR A 286 -12.20 7.62 10.49
C TYR A 286 -12.95 6.65 11.39
N GLN A 287 -14.00 7.08 12.09
CA GLN A 287 -14.84 6.20 12.91
C GLN A 287 -15.63 5.18 12.06
N LYS A 288 -16.08 5.55 10.86
CA LYS A 288 -16.72 4.61 9.93
C LYS A 288 -15.69 3.69 9.30
N ALA A 289 -14.54 4.23 8.91
CA ALA A 289 -13.43 3.45 8.35
C ALA A 289 -12.93 2.39 9.36
N HIS A 290 -12.70 2.77 10.61
CA HIS A 290 -12.34 1.87 11.71
C HIS A 290 -13.32 0.69 11.80
N LYS A 291 -14.62 0.97 11.81
CA LYS A 291 -15.66 -0.08 11.88
C LYS A 291 -15.62 -1.02 10.67
N ALA A 292 -15.47 -0.48 9.46
CA ALA A 292 -15.35 -1.29 8.24
C ALA A 292 -14.13 -2.21 8.29
N PHE A 293 -12.97 -1.68 8.68
CA PHE A 293 -11.74 -2.47 8.78
C PHE A 293 -11.79 -3.54 9.87
N LEU A 294 -12.38 -3.24 11.04
CA LEU A 294 -12.62 -4.27 12.07
C LEU A 294 -13.61 -5.34 11.62
N ALA A 295 -14.66 -4.96 10.89
CA ALA A 295 -15.61 -5.92 10.33
C ALA A 295 -14.93 -6.87 9.34
N ALA A 296 -14.06 -6.35 8.47
CA ALA A 296 -13.26 -7.16 7.55
C ALA A 296 -12.36 -8.16 8.27
N VAL A 297 -11.63 -7.71 9.29
CA VAL A 297 -10.80 -8.58 10.14
C VAL A 297 -11.65 -9.68 10.79
N ALA A 298 -12.87 -9.38 11.21
CA ALA A 298 -13.78 -10.37 11.81
C ALA A 298 -14.26 -11.41 10.78
N VAL A 299 -14.65 -10.98 9.57
CA VAL A 299 -15.08 -11.88 8.49
C VAL A 299 -13.95 -12.84 8.10
N ASP A 300 -12.74 -12.32 7.88
CA ASP A 300 -11.55 -13.15 7.62
C ASP A 300 -11.29 -14.13 8.76
N SER A 301 -11.33 -13.65 10.02
CA SER A 301 -11.06 -14.49 11.20
C SER A 301 -12.04 -15.66 11.33
N ILE A 302 -13.33 -15.43 11.02
CA ILE A 302 -14.35 -16.49 11.02
C ILE A 302 -14.06 -17.50 9.91
N TYR A 303 -13.78 -17.02 8.69
CA TYR A 303 -13.45 -17.88 7.57
C TYR A 303 -12.21 -18.74 7.84
N MET A 304 -11.12 -18.12 8.28
CA MET A 304 -9.86 -18.79 8.64
C MET A 304 -10.08 -19.89 9.67
N LYS A 305 -10.81 -19.58 10.75
CA LYS A 305 -11.13 -20.57 11.80
C LYS A 305 -11.99 -21.71 11.27
N LYS A 306 -12.99 -21.43 10.43
CA LYS A 306 -13.91 -22.43 9.87
C LYS A 306 -13.21 -23.36 8.89
N GLN A 307 -12.31 -22.83 8.06
CA GLN A 307 -11.61 -23.59 7.02
C GLN A 307 -10.26 -24.15 7.47
N GLY A 308 -9.75 -23.76 8.65
CA GLY A 308 -8.42 -24.14 9.11
C GLY A 308 -7.29 -23.49 8.30
N ILE A 309 -7.51 -22.27 7.81
CA ILE A 309 -6.54 -21.54 6.97
C ILE A 309 -5.72 -20.59 7.85
N PRO A 310 -4.37 -20.64 7.77
CA PRO A 310 -3.50 -19.70 8.48
C PRO A 310 -3.70 -18.25 8.03
N GLU A 311 -3.41 -17.30 8.93
CA GLU A 311 -3.49 -15.85 8.65
C GLU A 311 -2.67 -15.43 7.44
N VAL A 312 -1.47 -16.00 7.28
CA VAL A 312 -0.57 -15.68 6.17
C VAL A 312 -1.06 -16.17 4.79
N ASP A 313 -1.91 -17.19 4.76
CA ASP A 313 -2.49 -17.71 3.52
C ASP A 313 -3.81 -17.01 3.16
N THR A 314 -4.28 -16.09 4.00
CA THR A 314 -5.46 -15.26 3.75
C THR A 314 -5.02 -13.93 3.16
N TRP A 315 -5.12 -13.83 1.83
CA TRP A 315 -4.40 -12.83 1.04
C TRP A 315 -4.63 -11.37 1.47
N ASN A 316 -5.87 -11.02 1.88
CA ASN A 316 -6.27 -9.65 2.21
C ASN A 316 -6.12 -9.31 3.70
N TYR A 317 -5.83 -10.29 4.55
CA TYR A 317 -5.90 -10.11 6.00
C TYR A 317 -4.86 -9.11 6.53
N ILE A 318 -3.62 -9.20 6.03
CA ILE A 318 -2.55 -8.24 6.37
C ILE A 318 -2.91 -6.83 5.88
N HIS A 319 -3.48 -6.72 4.68
CA HIS A 319 -3.90 -5.46 4.09
C HIS A 319 -5.02 -4.79 4.90
N ASN A 320 -6.06 -5.56 5.25
CA ASN A 320 -7.16 -5.14 6.12
C ASN A 320 -6.63 -4.52 7.43
N ILE A 321 -5.66 -5.19 8.07
CA ILE A 321 -5.07 -4.69 9.30
C ILE A 321 -4.22 -3.44 9.05
N ASN A 322 -3.42 -3.38 7.98
CA ASN A 322 -2.57 -2.21 7.73
C ASN A 322 -3.36 -0.92 7.52
N TYR A 323 -4.51 -1.00 6.85
CA TYR A 323 -5.44 0.13 6.74
C TYR A 323 -6.01 0.55 8.10
N LEU A 324 -6.34 -0.41 8.96
CA LEU A 324 -6.73 -0.12 10.34
C LEU A 324 -5.60 0.60 11.10
N LEU A 325 -4.33 0.20 10.91
CA LEU A 325 -3.19 0.87 11.52
C LEU A 325 -3.07 2.34 11.06
N SER A 326 -3.18 2.58 9.75
CA SER A 326 -3.18 3.94 9.20
C SER A 326 -4.34 4.76 9.73
N ASN A 327 -5.54 4.19 9.80
CA ASN A 327 -6.71 4.86 10.38
C ASN A 327 -6.48 5.24 11.86
N CYS A 328 -5.96 4.30 12.67
CA CYS A 328 -5.65 4.55 14.08
C CYS A 328 -4.68 5.72 14.27
N ALA A 329 -3.76 5.94 13.33
CA ALA A 329 -2.82 7.06 13.36
C ALA A 329 -3.50 8.43 13.11
N GLU A 330 -4.64 8.44 12.43
CA GLU A 330 -5.40 9.66 12.12
C GLU A 330 -6.40 10.03 13.22
N ASP A 331 -6.99 9.05 13.90
CA ASP A 331 -8.04 9.26 14.92
C ASP A 331 -7.59 8.99 16.37
N GLY A 332 -6.30 8.70 16.59
CA GLY A 332 -5.72 8.65 17.92
C GLY A 332 -5.90 7.33 18.68
N HIS A 333 -6.21 6.21 18.01
CA HIS A 333 -6.31 4.90 18.66
C HIS A 333 -4.93 4.20 18.76
N TYR A 334 -4.01 4.74 19.56
CA TYR A 334 -2.64 4.18 19.68
C TYR A 334 -2.62 2.75 20.19
N GLN A 335 -3.36 2.43 21.27
CA GLN A 335 -3.39 1.07 21.84
C GLN A 335 -3.99 0.06 20.87
N THR A 336 -5.10 0.39 20.19
CA THR A 336 -5.71 -0.48 19.18
C THR A 336 -4.75 -0.70 18.01
N GLY A 337 -4.15 0.37 17.49
CA GLY A 337 -3.18 0.27 16.39
C GLY A 337 -1.99 -0.60 16.78
N LEU A 338 -1.41 -0.39 17.96
CA LEU A 338 -0.27 -1.17 18.42
C LEU A 338 -0.61 -2.65 18.63
N TYR A 339 -1.79 -2.95 19.20
CA TYR A 339 -2.27 -4.33 19.37
C TYR A 339 -2.30 -5.09 18.03
N TYR A 340 -2.91 -4.50 17.00
CA TYR A 340 -2.99 -5.13 15.68
C TYR A 340 -1.64 -5.17 14.95
N ALA A 341 -0.78 -4.17 15.14
CA ALA A 341 0.56 -4.18 14.59
C ALA A 341 1.41 -5.33 15.20
N GLU A 342 1.30 -5.55 16.50
CA GLU A 342 1.96 -6.66 17.21
C GLU A 342 1.37 -8.01 16.81
N LYS A 343 0.06 -8.07 16.51
CA LYS A 343 -0.57 -9.26 15.93
C LYS A 343 0.08 -9.64 14.60
N LEU A 344 0.28 -8.67 13.70
CA LEU A 344 0.96 -8.92 12.42
C LEU A 344 2.43 -9.33 12.60
N GLN A 345 3.16 -8.67 13.52
CA GLN A 345 4.56 -9.01 13.79
C GLN A 345 4.72 -10.44 14.33
N ASN A 346 3.78 -10.90 15.16
CA ASN A 346 3.81 -12.21 15.80
C ASN A 346 3.04 -13.30 15.02
N MET A 347 2.55 -12.98 13.82
CA MET A 347 1.79 -13.91 13.00
C MET A 347 2.61 -15.19 12.73
N PRO A 348 2.07 -16.40 12.98
CA PRO A 348 2.77 -17.64 12.70
C PRO A 348 2.97 -17.85 11.19
N VAL A 349 4.23 -18.01 10.76
CA VAL A 349 4.56 -18.21 9.33
C VAL A 349 5.71 -19.19 9.15
N THR A 350 5.58 -20.11 8.19
CA THR A 350 6.64 -21.04 7.78
C THR A 350 7.76 -20.32 7.01
N LYS A 351 8.96 -20.91 6.94
CA LYS A 351 10.07 -20.31 6.16
C LYS A 351 9.70 -20.10 4.68
N GLU A 352 9.02 -21.08 4.08
CA GLU A 352 8.54 -21.01 2.71
C GLU A 352 7.60 -19.82 2.48
N ARG A 353 6.61 -19.63 3.36
CA ARG A 353 5.66 -18.51 3.24
C ARG A 353 6.31 -17.16 3.51
N LYS A 354 7.30 -17.09 4.39
CA LYS A 354 8.09 -15.85 4.59
C LYS A 354 8.84 -15.45 3.32
N ALA A 355 9.43 -16.41 2.61
CA ALA A 355 10.09 -16.14 1.33
C ALA A 355 9.09 -15.73 0.24
N LYS A 356 7.95 -16.43 0.12
CA LYS A 356 6.90 -16.15 -0.88
C LYS A 356 6.26 -14.77 -0.67
N TYR A 357 6.05 -14.37 0.59
CA TYR A 357 5.30 -13.15 0.93
C TYR A 357 6.14 -12.11 1.66
N GLU A 358 7.46 -12.07 1.43
CA GLU A 358 8.36 -11.16 2.15
C GLU A 358 7.86 -9.71 2.09
N GLY A 359 7.44 -9.25 0.91
CA GLY A 359 6.96 -7.89 0.71
C GLY A 359 5.85 -7.49 1.68
N ARG A 360 4.85 -8.35 1.88
CA ARG A 360 3.77 -8.10 2.85
C ARG A 360 4.22 -8.42 4.26
N PHE A 361 4.72 -9.62 4.47
CA PHE A 361 5.05 -10.10 5.80
C PHE A 361 6.08 -9.21 6.50
N PHE A 362 7.14 -8.80 5.80
CA PHE A 362 8.17 -7.94 6.37
C PHE A 362 7.73 -6.47 6.47
N TYR A 363 7.41 -5.83 5.32
CA TYR A 363 7.19 -4.38 5.28
C TYR A 363 5.84 -3.92 5.87
N GLN A 364 4.85 -4.81 5.90
CA GLN A 364 3.51 -4.56 6.43
C GLN A 364 3.22 -5.35 7.72
N GLY A 365 4.05 -6.32 8.10
CA GLY A 365 3.90 -7.08 9.35
C GLY A 365 5.03 -6.84 10.35
N ILE A 366 6.22 -7.37 10.07
CA ILE A 366 7.37 -7.35 10.99
C ILE A 366 7.75 -5.94 11.45
N VAL A 367 7.74 -4.95 10.55
CA VAL A 367 8.05 -3.55 10.88
C VAL A 367 6.84 -2.74 11.34
N ALA A 368 5.62 -3.29 11.31
CA ALA A 368 4.39 -2.55 11.59
C ALA A 368 4.37 -1.91 12.99
N PRO A 369 4.79 -2.59 14.09
CA PRO A 369 4.84 -1.96 15.40
C PRO A 369 5.76 -0.73 15.44
N ALA A 370 6.92 -0.80 14.78
CA ALA A 370 7.83 0.34 14.73
C ALA A 370 7.24 1.51 13.95
N LYS A 371 6.57 1.26 12.82
CA LYS A 371 5.85 2.29 12.06
C LYS A 371 4.76 2.95 12.90
N MET A 372 4.00 2.17 13.67
CA MET A 372 2.97 2.72 14.56
C MET A 372 3.57 3.65 15.62
N GLU A 373 4.68 3.24 16.26
CA GLU A 373 5.39 4.10 17.21
C GLU A 373 5.93 5.39 16.56
N LEU A 374 6.38 5.34 15.29
CA LEU A 374 6.79 6.53 14.53
C LEU A 374 5.62 7.49 14.30
N CYS A 375 4.45 7.00 13.90
CA CYS A 375 3.26 7.82 13.66
C CYS A 375 2.90 8.68 14.89
N PHE A 376 2.96 8.07 16.08
CA PHE A 376 2.66 8.73 17.36
C PHE A 376 3.85 9.46 17.99
N GLY A 377 5.00 9.54 17.32
CA GLY A 377 6.17 10.27 17.81
C GLY A 377 6.90 9.61 18.98
N TYR A 378 6.73 8.30 19.17
CA TYR A 378 7.47 7.47 20.13
C TYR A 378 8.77 6.92 19.53
N TYR A 379 9.61 7.84 19.04
CA TYR A 379 10.80 7.51 18.22
C TYR A 379 11.78 6.53 18.89
N LYS A 380 12.05 6.68 20.20
CA LYS A 380 12.88 5.71 20.94
C LYS A 380 12.29 4.30 20.93
N LYS A 381 10.98 4.16 21.15
CA LYS A 381 10.29 2.86 21.10
C LYS A 381 10.35 2.27 19.70
N ALA A 382 10.16 3.08 18.66
CA ALA A 382 10.31 2.65 17.27
C ALA A 382 11.72 2.10 17.00
N ALA A 383 12.76 2.82 17.43
CA ALA A 383 14.14 2.37 17.30
C ALA A 383 14.41 1.06 18.05
N ASP A 384 13.91 0.93 19.29
CA ASP A 384 14.07 -0.29 20.08
C ASP A 384 13.40 -1.49 19.41
N ARG A 385 12.19 -1.33 18.87
CA ARG A 385 11.49 -2.38 18.12
C ARG A 385 12.26 -2.78 16.87
N LEU A 386 12.78 -1.82 16.09
CA LEU A 386 13.57 -2.09 14.88
C LEU A 386 14.89 -2.80 15.19
N LYS A 387 15.51 -2.51 16.34
CA LYS A 387 16.74 -3.16 16.80
C LYS A 387 16.53 -4.64 17.14
N LEU A 388 15.33 -5.04 17.54
CA LEU A 388 15.02 -6.43 17.88
C LEU A 388 14.84 -7.31 16.64
N ILE A 389 14.57 -6.72 15.48
CA ILE A 389 14.46 -7.42 14.20
C ILE A 389 15.87 -7.81 13.75
N ASN A 390 16.27 -9.03 14.11
CA ASN A 390 17.54 -9.62 13.72
C ASN A 390 17.28 -10.81 12.80
N ASP A 391 18.05 -10.90 11.71
CA ASP A 391 17.94 -12.00 10.75
C ASP A 391 18.67 -13.26 11.23
N LYS A 392 18.18 -13.85 12.33
CA LYS A 392 18.86 -15.00 12.97
C LYS A 392 18.81 -16.29 12.14
N ASP A 393 17.81 -16.43 11.26
CA ASP A 393 17.62 -17.66 10.46
C ASP A 393 17.68 -17.40 8.94
N SER A 394 18.29 -16.27 8.51
CA SER A 394 18.38 -15.85 7.11
C SER A 394 17.04 -15.84 6.38
N ILE A 395 16.00 -15.35 7.07
CA ILE A 395 14.62 -15.39 6.56
C ILE A 395 14.28 -14.15 5.74
N PHE A 396 15.01 -13.05 5.94
CA PHE A 396 14.75 -11.78 5.26
C PHE A 396 15.90 -11.46 4.31
N THR A 397 15.56 -10.92 3.15
CA THR A 397 16.52 -10.49 2.15
C THR A 397 17.35 -9.32 2.65
N GLY A 398 18.54 -9.16 2.06
CA GLY A 398 19.43 -8.03 2.34
C GLY A 398 18.72 -6.68 2.17
N LYS A 399 17.92 -6.52 1.10
CA LYS A 399 17.13 -5.31 0.84
C LYS A 399 16.08 -5.03 1.93
N ALA A 400 15.43 -6.04 2.49
CA ALA A 400 14.45 -5.88 3.57
C ALA A 400 15.14 -5.40 4.86
N ILE A 401 16.25 -6.04 5.22
CA ILE A 401 17.07 -5.64 6.37
C ILE A 401 17.64 -4.23 6.18
N ALA A 402 18.14 -3.90 4.99
CA ALA A 402 18.64 -2.57 4.66
C ALA A 402 17.56 -1.48 4.79
N TYR A 403 16.32 -1.75 4.38
CA TYR A 403 15.22 -0.81 4.62
C TYR A 403 14.96 -0.61 6.12
N LYS A 404 14.90 -1.69 6.89
CA LYS A 404 14.75 -1.65 8.35
C LYS A 404 15.91 -0.92 9.03
N ASP A 405 17.13 -1.02 8.52
CA ASP A 405 18.30 -0.26 9.03
C ASP A 405 18.17 1.23 8.76
N GLY A 406 17.71 1.62 7.56
CA GLY A 406 17.40 3.01 7.24
C GLY A 406 16.34 3.59 8.20
N LEU A 407 15.23 2.86 8.41
CA LEU A 407 14.19 3.27 9.36
C LEU A 407 14.71 3.36 10.80
N TYR A 408 15.62 2.48 11.20
CA TYR A 408 16.21 2.49 12.54
C TYR A 408 17.06 3.73 12.77
N LEU A 409 17.90 4.10 11.79
CA LEU A 409 18.71 5.31 11.84
C LEU A 409 17.84 6.57 11.86
N PHE A 410 16.78 6.61 11.04
CA PHE A 410 15.79 7.68 11.08
C PHE A 410 15.12 7.80 12.46
N ALA A 411 14.64 6.70 13.03
CA ALA A 411 14.00 6.69 14.34
C ALA A 411 14.94 7.21 15.46
N LEU A 412 16.21 6.83 15.43
CA LEU A 412 17.21 7.34 16.37
C LEU A 412 17.48 8.84 16.18
N GLY A 413 17.58 9.30 14.93
CA GLY A 413 17.73 10.71 14.60
C GLY A 413 16.54 11.55 15.09
N MET A 414 15.32 11.09 14.84
CA MET A 414 14.09 11.74 15.30
C MET A 414 13.98 11.78 16.83
N ASP A 415 14.42 10.73 17.53
CA ASP A 415 14.50 10.73 18.99
C ASP A 415 15.53 11.75 19.51
N ALA A 416 16.72 11.82 18.90
CA ALA A 416 17.73 12.80 19.23
C ALA A 416 17.23 14.24 18.97
N VAL A 417 16.47 14.44 17.88
CA VAL A 417 15.81 15.71 17.58
C VAL A 417 14.83 16.07 18.70
N LYS A 418 13.94 15.15 19.08
CA LYS A 418 12.95 15.34 20.16
C LYS A 418 13.61 15.67 21.50
N ARG A 419 14.81 15.16 21.76
CA ARG A 419 15.62 15.43 22.96
C ARG A 419 16.55 16.65 22.82
N SER A 420 16.47 17.39 21.72
CA SER A 420 17.33 18.55 21.41
C SER A 420 18.84 18.23 21.44
N LYS A 421 19.23 17.02 21.04
CA LYS A 421 20.63 16.56 20.97
C LYS A 421 21.15 16.68 19.53
N VAL A 422 21.54 17.89 19.13
CA VAL A 422 21.93 18.22 17.75
C VAL A 422 23.05 17.31 17.21
N GLU A 423 24.16 17.16 17.94
CA GLU A 423 25.30 16.37 17.47
C GLU A 423 24.98 14.87 17.37
N GLU A 424 24.11 14.37 18.26
CA GLU A 424 23.60 13.00 18.20
C GLU A 424 22.69 12.81 16.98
N ALA A 425 21.81 13.78 16.70
CA ALA A 425 20.93 13.74 15.54
C ALA A 425 21.72 13.79 14.22
N LYS A 426 22.74 14.66 14.11
CA LYS A 426 23.65 14.73 12.95
C LYS A 426 24.33 13.39 12.70
N LYS A 427 24.89 12.76 13.73
CA LYS A 427 25.52 11.45 13.62
C LYS A 427 24.57 10.42 12.98
N TYR A 428 23.29 10.41 13.36
CA TYR A 428 22.31 9.48 12.79
C TYR A 428 21.88 9.87 11.38
N SER A 429 21.78 11.17 11.08
CA SER A 429 21.55 11.68 9.73
C SER A 429 22.68 11.27 8.78
N ASP A 430 23.94 11.53 9.15
CA ASP A 430 25.11 11.18 8.36
C ASP A 430 25.20 9.66 8.14
N ALA A 431 24.86 8.87 9.16
CA ALA A 431 24.81 7.42 9.06
C ALA A 431 23.71 6.94 8.10
N LEU A 432 22.54 7.61 8.09
CA LEU A 432 21.45 7.31 7.17
C LEU A 432 21.84 7.66 5.73
N ASP A 433 22.44 8.83 5.49
CA ASP A 433 22.92 9.22 4.16
C ASP A 433 24.01 8.28 3.64
N ALA A 434 24.98 7.92 4.49
CA ALA A 434 25.99 6.93 4.14
C ALA A 434 25.38 5.54 3.86
N HIS A 435 24.31 5.17 4.55
CA HIS A 435 23.58 3.92 4.30
C HIS A 435 22.87 3.94 2.94
N LEU A 436 22.18 5.03 2.62
CA LEU A 436 21.51 5.20 1.32
C LEU A 436 22.52 5.24 0.17
N TYR A 437 23.66 5.90 0.35
CA TYR A 437 24.75 5.88 -0.63
C TYR A 437 25.28 4.45 -0.85
N ARG A 438 25.61 3.71 0.22
CA ARG A 438 26.04 2.31 0.09
C ARG A 438 24.99 1.41 -0.57
N ASN A 439 23.71 1.66 -0.33
CA ASN A 439 22.63 0.94 -1.01
C ASN A 439 22.62 1.22 -2.53
N SER A 440 22.94 2.44 -2.94
CA SER A 440 23.01 2.81 -4.38
C SER A 440 24.23 2.21 -5.10
N THR A 441 25.26 1.79 -4.36
CA THR A 441 26.50 1.22 -4.92
C THR A 441 26.56 -0.30 -4.83
N GLN A 442 25.44 -0.99 -4.55
CA GLN A 442 25.41 -2.45 -4.51
C GLN A 442 25.64 -3.04 -5.90
N SER A 443 26.49 -4.08 -5.99
CA SER A 443 26.78 -4.76 -7.25
C SER A 443 25.63 -5.65 -7.73
N SER A 444 24.78 -6.11 -6.81
CA SER A 444 23.63 -6.97 -7.09
C SER A 444 22.33 -6.17 -7.00
N PRO A 445 21.48 -6.15 -8.05
CA PRO A 445 20.15 -5.53 -7.99
C PRO A 445 19.25 -6.12 -6.89
N ASP A 446 19.45 -7.38 -6.51
CA ASP A 446 18.65 -8.05 -5.47
C ASP A 446 18.96 -7.53 -4.06
N ASP A 447 20.13 -6.90 -3.87
CA ASP A 447 20.56 -6.29 -2.62
C ASP A 447 20.16 -4.81 -2.50
N VAL A 448 19.69 -4.20 -3.59
CA VAL A 448 19.22 -2.82 -3.61
C VAL A 448 17.82 -2.75 -3.00
N ILE A 449 17.61 -1.84 -2.05
CA ILE A 449 16.28 -1.52 -1.51
C ILE A 449 15.31 -1.21 -2.65
N ALA A 450 14.16 -1.88 -2.65
CA ALA A 450 13.11 -1.68 -3.66
C ALA A 450 12.75 -0.19 -3.82
N ALA A 451 12.58 0.28 -5.06
CA ALA A 451 12.44 1.70 -5.40
C ALA A 451 11.44 2.47 -4.51
N ARG A 452 10.25 1.90 -4.29
CA ARG A 452 9.22 2.51 -3.41
C ARG A 452 9.71 2.70 -1.96
N ARG A 453 10.40 1.71 -1.41
CA ARG A 453 10.93 1.72 -0.04
C ARG A 453 12.14 2.63 0.09
N LEU A 454 12.93 2.74 -0.96
CA LEU A 454 14.01 3.72 -1.06
C LEU A 454 13.44 5.16 -1.09
N GLY A 455 12.36 5.37 -1.84
CA GLY A 455 11.60 6.62 -1.84
C GLY A 455 11.14 7.03 -0.43
N ASP A 456 10.53 6.11 0.32
CA ASP A 456 10.12 6.35 1.72
C ASP A 456 11.32 6.81 2.58
N LEU A 457 12.50 6.20 2.43
CA LEU A 457 13.70 6.55 3.20
C LEU A 457 14.35 7.87 2.75
N ASN A 458 14.27 8.20 1.46
CA ASN A 458 14.77 9.48 0.96
C ASN A 458 13.95 10.66 1.53
N VAL A 459 12.62 10.50 1.64
CA VAL A 459 11.77 11.47 2.34
C VAL A 459 12.18 11.57 3.81
N ALA A 460 12.38 10.43 4.49
CA ALA A 460 12.80 10.38 5.88
C ALA A 460 14.15 11.07 6.14
N SER A 461 15.13 10.87 5.25
CA SER A 461 16.43 11.54 5.38
C SER A 461 16.30 13.06 5.28
N LEU A 462 15.61 13.56 4.24
CA LEU A 462 15.39 15.00 4.07
C LEU A 462 14.58 15.60 5.23
N GLU A 463 13.56 14.90 5.73
CA GLU A 463 12.80 15.34 6.90
C GLU A 463 13.71 15.51 8.12
N LEU A 464 14.54 14.51 8.41
CA LEU A 464 15.48 14.54 9.54
C LEU A 464 16.50 15.69 9.40
N GLN A 465 17.08 15.87 8.22
CA GLN A 465 18.02 16.96 7.95
C GLN A 465 17.38 18.34 8.19
N GLY A 466 16.14 18.54 7.71
CA GLY A 466 15.40 19.78 7.93
C GLY A 466 15.14 20.04 9.41
N LEU A 467 14.72 19.03 10.17
CA LEU A 467 14.49 19.15 11.62
C LEU A 467 15.79 19.45 12.40
N ILE A 468 16.92 18.87 11.99
CA ILE A 468 18.24 19.19 12.57
C ILE A 468 18.59 20.67 12.34
N LYS A 469 18.38 21.20 11.13
CA LYS A 469 18.61 22.63 10.83
C LYS A 469 17.74 23.53 11.69
N SER A 470 16.47 23.16 11.91
CA SER A 470 15.62 23.94 12.81
C SER A 470 16.14 23.89 14.25
N LEU A 471 16.65 22.75 14.74
CA LEU A 471 17.30 22.68 16.06
C LEU A 471 18.56 23.55 16.17
N GLU A 472 19.31 23.72 15.08
CA GLU A 472 20.42 24.65 14.99
C GLU A 472 19.98 26.13 14.91
N ASN A 473 18.66 26.40 14.94
CA ASN A 473 18.04 27.71 14.72
C ASN A 473 18.33 28.29 13.33
N LYS A 474 18.57 27.42 12.33
CA LYS A 474 18.70 27.77 10.92
C LYS A 474 17.38 27.52 10.21
N ASP A 475 16.33 28.21 10.65
CA ASP A 475 14.95 27.89 10.25
C ASP A 475 14.71 28.08 8.74
N ASP A 476 15.37 29.04 8.08
CA ASP A 476 15.22 29.22 6.62
C ASP A 476 15.82 28.05 5.83
N GLU A 477 16.98 27.53 6.27
CA GLU A 477 17.56 26.30 5.69
C GLU A 477 16.66 25.09 5.96
N ALA A 478 16.13 24.98 7.18
CA ALA A 478 15.21 23.92 7.58
C ALA A 478 13.97 23.88 6.68
N ILE A 479 13.32 25.03 6.49
CA ILE A 479 12.13 25.17 5.65
C ILE A 479 12.44 24.80 4.20
N LYS A 480 13.59 25.23 3.65
CA LYS A 480 13.99 24.88 2.29
C LYS A 480 14.10 23.36 2.12
N ILE A 481 14.78 22.67 3.04
CA ILE A 481 14.94 21.21 2.99
C ILE A 481 13.59 20.50 3.16
N LEU A 482 12.78 20.95 4.12
CA LEU A 482 11.48 20.33 4.37
C LEU A 482 10.48 20.51 3.21
N ASN A 483 10.56 21.60 2.45
CA ASN A 483 9.78 21.75 1.22
C ASN A 483 10.22 20.75 0.13
N ILE A 484 11.53 20.44 0.05
CA ILE A 484 12.02 19.38 -0.84
C ILE A 484 11.50 18.02 -0.36
N ALA A 485 11.55 17.74 0.95
CA ALA A 485 11.00 16.52 1.54
C ALA A 485 9.51 16.37 1.25
N GLN A 486 8.73 17.45 1.37
CA GLN A 486 7.30 17.47 1.05
C GLN A 486 7.02 17.19 -0.43
N LYS A 487 7.83 17.76 -1.35
CA LYS A 487 7.71 17.46 -2.78
C LYS A 487 8.06 16.00 -3.06
N LYS A 488 9.13 15.48 -2.45
CA LYS A 488 9.47 14.05 -2.58
C LYS A 488 8.39 13.13 -2.01
N GLU A 489 7.76 13.48 -0.90
CA GLU A 489 6.60 12.74 -0.36
C GLU A 489 5.43 12.75 -1.34
N HIS A 490 5.13 13.90 -1.95
CA HIS A 490 4.10 14.02 -2.98
C HIS A 490 4.40 13.14 -4.20
N ASP A 491 5.66 13.12 -4.64
CA ASP A 491 6.10 12.36 -5.80
C ASP A 491 6.14 10.84 -5.56
N LEU A 492 5.96 10.37 -4.31
CA LEU A 492 5.70 8.94 -4.02
C LEU A 492 4.33 8.49 -4.55
N GLY A 493 3.44 9.44 -4.86
CA GLY A 493 2.10 9.20 -5.37
C GLY A 493 1.17 8.50 -4.40
N TYR A 494 0.01 8.11 -4.91
CA TYR A 494 -1.00 7.40 -4.14
C TYR A 494 -0.54 5.99 -3.74
N SER A 495 -1.01 5.52 -2.58
CA SER A 495 -0.87 4.13 -2.14
C SER A 495 -1.92 3.77 -1.10
N GLU A 496 -2.16 2.46 -0.99
CA GLU A 496 -3.25 1.88 -0.21
C GLU A 496 -2.72 0.83 0.78
N PRO A 497 -2.53 1.19 2.07
CA PRO A 497 -2.64 2.53 2.66
C PRO A 497 -1.43 3.45 2.33
N PRO A 498 -1.40 4.72 2.76
CA PRO A 498 -0.26 5.62 2.56
C PRO A 498 1.09 5.01 2.99
N SER A 499 2.10 5.04 2.11
CA SER A 499 3.37 4.35 2.33
C SER A 499 4.24 5.01 3.39
N TYR A 500 4.28 6.36 3.37
CA TYR A 500 5.02 7.15 4.33
C TYR A 500 4.20 7.34 5.61
N ALA A 501 4.74 6.84 6.72
CA ALA A 501 4.01 6.68 7.98
C ALA A 501 3.58 8.02 8.63
N ARG A 502 4.30 9.11 8.37
CA ARG A 502 4.09 10.42 9.02
C ARG A 502 4.26 11.55 8.01
N PRO A 503 3.22 12.33 7.68
CA PRO A 503 3.34 13.41 6.70
C PRO A 503 4.38 14.47 7.05
N VAL A 504 5.19 14.88 6.06
CA VAL A 504 6.24 15.91 6.22
C VAL A 504 5.62 17.26 6.61
N LEU A 505 4.38 17.51 6.20
CA LEU A 505 3.61 18.69 6.59
C LEU A 505 3.51 18.90 8.10
N ILE A 506 3.53 17.82 8.90
CA ILE A 506 3.57 17.95 10.37
C ILE A 506 4.88 18.62 10.78
N SER A 507 6.01 18.18 10.24
CA SER A 507 7.34 18.73 10.54
C SER A 507 7.51 20.17 10.02
N LEU A 508 6.99 20.49 8.84
CA LEU A 508 6.91 21.88 8.35
C LEU A 508 6.12 22.78 9.31
N GLY A 509 4.95 22.32 9.76
CA GLY A 509 4.10 23.04 10.72
C GLY A 509 4.83 23.32 12.04
N GLU A 510 5.52 22.33 12.62
CA GLU A 510 6.30 22.52 13.85
C GLU A 510 7.45 23.52 13.67
N VAL A 511 8.19 23.45 12.55
CA VAL A 511 9.31 24.36 12.27
C VAL A 511 8.82 25.79 12.07
N TYR A 512 7.73 26.00 11.31
CA TYR A 512 7.12 27.32 11.18
C TYR A 512 6.63 27.87 12.52
N LEU A 513 5.99 27.04 13.34
CA LEU A 513 5.54 27.43 14.67
C LEU A 513 6.71 27.84 15.57
N LYS A 514 7.79 27.06 15.58
CA LYS A 514 9.02 27.38 16.33
C LYS A 514 9.64 28.70 15.88
N ALA A 515 9.66 28.95 14.57
CA ALA A 515 10.20 30.16 13.96
C ALA A 515 9.29 31.41 14.13
N GLY A 516 8.12 31.29 14.79
CA GLY A 516 7.15 32.37 14.92
C GLY A 516 6.41 32.72 13.62
N LYS A 517 6.56 31.88 12.58
CA LYS A 517 5.96 32.01 11.26
C LYS A 517 4.54 31.44 11.26
N TYR A 518 3.65 32.03 12.06
CA TYR A 518 2.35 31.43 12.38
C TYR A 518 1.43 31.22 11.19
N ASP A 519 1.41 32.14 10.22
CA ASP A 519 0.52 32.01 9.05
C ASP A 519 0.99 30.88 8.12
N GLN A 520 2.30 30.68 7.98
CA GLN A 520 2.83 29.51 7.28
C GLN A 520 2.58 28.20 8.04
N ALA A 521 2.66 28.21 9.37
CA ALA A 521 2.32 27.05 10.19
C ALA A 521 0.84 26.65 10.01
N ILE A 522 -0.08 27.63 10.04
CA ILE A 522 -1.51 27.42 9.74
C ILE A 522 -1.68 26.82 8.34
N LYS A 523 -1.01 27.40 7.33
CA LYS A 523 -1.10 26.88 5.95
C LYS A 523 -0.63 25.44 5.84
N ALA A 524 0.48 25.08 6.48
CA ALA A 524 1.01 23.72 6.47
C ALA A 524 0.00 22.70 7.07
N TYR A 525 -0.61 23.02 8.21
CA TYR A 525 -1.61 22.13 8.81
C TYR A 525 -2.95 22.13 8.06
N GLN A 526 -3.35 23.24 7.44
CA GLN A 526 -4.53 23.27 6.53
C GLN A 526 -4.30 22.44 5.27
N ASP A 527 -3.08 22.44 4.73
CA ASP A 527 -2.74 21.57 3.60
C ASP A 527 -2.70 20.10 4.01
N LEU A 528 -2.33 19.80 5.26
CA LEU A 528 -2.45 18.46 5.81
C LEU A 528 -3.91 18.05 5.95
N GLU A 529 -4.76 18.93 6.50
CA GLU A 529 -6.20 18.71 6.64
C GLU A 529 -6.88 18.51 5.27
N LYS A 530 -6.46 19.21 4.22
CA LYS A 530 -6.96 18.94 2.86
C LYS A 530 -6.59 17.54 2.34
N LYS A 531 -5.38 17.07 2.66
CA LYS A 531 -4.91 15.74 2.24
C LYS A 531 -5.45 14.61 3.11
N ARG A 532 -5.69 14.90 4.40
CA ARG A 532 -6.17 14.00 5.44
C ARG A 532 -7.25 14.74 6.25
N PRO A 533 -8.48 14.82 5.73
CA PRO A 533 -9.58 15.53 6.39
C PRO A 533 -9.80 15.01 7.80
N ASP A 534 -10.09 15.91 8.74
CA ASP A 534 -10.33 15.57 10.15
C ASP A 534 -9.18 14.81 10.85
N SER A 535 -7.95 14.83 10.31
CA SER A 535 -6.79 14.20 10.96
C SER A 535 -6.50 14.85 12.31
N ALA A 536 -6.41 14.04 13.38
CA ALA A 536 -6.05 14.51 14.71
C ALA A 536 -4.69 15.25 14.72
N ASN A 537 -3.75 14.84 13.86
CA ASN A 537 -2.45 15.49 13.74
C ASN A 537 -2.56 16.91 13.15
N ALA A 538 -3.43 17.11 12.16
CA ALA A 538 -3.69 18.42 11.57
C ALA A 538 -4.40 19.35 12.56
N LEU A 539 -5.49 18.86 13.17
CA LEU A 539 -6.30 19.61 14.12
C LEU A 539 -5.49 20.01 15.37
N TRP A 540 -4.67 19.09 15.88
CA TRP A 540 -3.75 19.37 16.99
C TRP A 540 -2.71 20.45 16.62
N GLY A 541 -2.15 20.38 15.42
CA GLY A 541 -1.25 21.39 14.90
C GLY A 541 -1.90 22.78 14.86
N LEU A 542 -3.09 22.88 14.28
CA LEU A 542 -3.88 24.12 14.21
C LEU A 542 -4.20 24.66 15.60
N TYR A 543 -4.68 23.81 16.52
CA TYR A 543 -4.90 24.16 17.93
C TYR A 543 -3.66 24.81 18.55
N LYS A 544 -2.48 24.18 18.42
CA LYS A 544 -1.23 24.70 18.98
C LYS A 544 -0.85 26.06 18.41
N VAL A 545 -0.98 26.24 17.09
CA VAL A 545 -0.63 27.52 16.44
C VAL A 545 -1.58 28.63 16.91
N TYR A 546 -2.89 28.40 16.91
CA TYR A 546 -3.85 29.41 17.36
C TYR A 546 -3.75 29.72 18.86
N LYS A 547 -3.39 28.72 19.68
CA LYS A 547 -3.06 28.93 21.10
C LYS A 547 -1.86 29.85 21.29
N LYS A 548 -0.83 29.71 20.45
CA LYS A 548 0.34 30.62 20.46
C LYS A 548 0.01 32.01 19.92
N LYS A 549 -0.92 32.14 18.96
CA LYS A 549 -1.42 33.45 18.47
C LYS A 549 -2.35 34.15 19.47
N GLY A 550 -2.94 33.43 20.43
CA GLY A 550 -3.92 33.97 21.38
C GLY A 550 -5.34 34.11 20.82
N ASP A 551 -5.68 33.37 19.75
CA ASP A 551 -7.01 33.39 19.12
C ASP A 551 -7.96 32.41 19.84
N ALA A 552 -8.60 32.89 20.92
CA ALA A 552 -9.47 32.04 21.75
C ALA A 552 -10.65 31.39 20.98
N PRO A 553 -11.36 32.08 20.06
CA PRO A 553 -12.38 31.45 19.24
C PRO A 553 -11.86 30.27 18.42
N LYS A 554 -10.71 30.43 17.74
CA LYS A 554 -10.11 29.34 16.96
C LYS A 554 -9.56 28.21 17.81
N VAL A 555 -8.97 28.52 18.95
CA VAL A 555 -8.53 27.50 19.92
C VAL A 555 -9.72 26.62 20.34
N LYS A 556 -10.86 27.23 20.69
CA LYS A 556 -12.06 26.47 21.05
C LYS A 556 -12.57 25.63 19.87
N GLN A 557 -12.66 26.22 18.67
CA GLN A 557 -13.10 25.52 17.47
C GLN A 557 -12.29 24.23 17.23
N TYR A 558 -10.96 24.33 17.20
CA TYR A 558 -10.11 23.18 16.91
C TYR A 558 -10.04 22.18 18.07
N ALA A 559 -10.20 22.62 19.32
CA ALA A 559 -10.32 21.71 20.46
C ALA A 559 -11.62 20.89 20.40
N ASP A 560 -12.74 21.51 20.02
CA ASP A 560 -14.03 20.84 19.86
C ASP A 560 -13.97 19.80 18.72
N GLN A 561 -13.40 20.19 17.57
CA GLN A 561 -13.18 19.27 16.43
C GLN A 561 -12.27 18.09 16.80
N LEU A 562 -11.13 18.38 17.46
CA LEU A 562 -10.20 17.35 17.90
C LEU A 562 -10.85 16.40 18.91
N THR A 563 -11.72 16.90 19.80
CA THR A 563 -12.46 16.05 20.74
C THR A 563 -13.38 15.07 20.04
N GLU A 564 -14.07 15.50 18.97
CA GLU A 564 -14.97 14.60 18.23
C GLU A 564 -14.19 13.54 17.43
N VAL A 565 -13.05 13.92 16.82
CA VAL A 565 -12.18 12.97 16.10
C VAL A 565 -11.61 11.91 17.04
N LEU A 566 -11.11 12.33 18.21
CA LEU A 566 -10.51 11.46 19.22
C LEU A 566 -11.52 10.64 20.02
N LYS A 567 -12.81 10.68 19.66
CA LYS A 567 -13.85 9.93 20.35
C LYS A 567 -13.62 8.43 20.21
N GLY A 568 -13.31 7.77 21.34
CA GLY A 568 -12.90 6.36 21.36
C GLY A 568 -11.39 6.15 21.31
N GLY A 569 -10.62 7.17 20.91
CA GLY A 569 -9.16 7.19 20.94
C GLY A 569 -8.57 7.36 22.34
N ASP A 570 -7.25 7.28 22.42
CA ASP A 570 -6.53 7.30 23.69
C ASP A 570 -6.43 8.72 24.27
N LYS A 571 -7.09 8.93 25.42
CA LYS A 571 -7.28 10.24 26.07
C LYS A 571 -5.99 10.99 26.45
N SER A 572 -4.82 10.33 26.47
CA SER A 572 -3.55 10.93 26.89
C SER A 572 -2.66 11.41 25.75
N LEU A 573 -3.03 11.18 24.49
CA LEU A 573 -2.16 11.50 23.35
C LEU A 573 -2.12 13.00 23.02
N TYR A 574 -3.25 13.69 23.22
CA TYR A 574 -3.44 15.10 22.86
C TYR A 574 -3.90 15.90 24.09
N PRO A 575 -2.96 16.41 24.92
CA PRO A 575 -3.33 17.17 26.11
C PRO A 575 -3.66 18.63 25.76
N PHE A 576 -4.95 18.97 25.61
CA PHE A 576 -5.41 20.36 25.39
C PHE A 576 -6.13 21.00 26.57
#